data_AF-A0A382DSI0-F1
#
_entry.id   AF-A0A382DSI0-F1
#
_cell.length_a   1.000
_cell.length_b   1.000
_cell.length_c   1.000
_cell.angle_alpha   90.00
_cell.angle_beta   90.00
_cell.angle_gamma   90.00
#
_symmetry.space_group_name_H-M   'P 1'
#
loop_
_entity.id
_entity.type
_entity.pdbx_description
1 polymer ?
#
loop_
_entity_poly.entity_id
_entity_poly.type
_entity_poly.pdbx_seq_one_letter_code
_entity_poly.pdbx_strand_id
1 'polypeptide(L)'
;MAHVDPRTRRLNSDHEKMIEIQSRSDFITFETPNQTSGMPPETYVITYRCKGISGIESNRNPVYSEEHKVEVYLHAGYPNQAPKFKWLTPIWHPNIEHKEPFRVCIDNTWWAPGRGLHTVATMLGEMVQYKNYHPYDTPPYPIDREAAQWAMEAEKHGWIGPDHPVDDRELLRPQRIKNSSSVTQTHAPTQGGSANNPETKPTDSAVESSASQEGAARPSRITVIEEGSQDPPY
;
A
#
# COMPACT_ATOMS: atom_id res chain seq x y z
N MET A 1 -2.95 18.67 33.75
CA MET A 1 -2.78 17.54 32.79
C MET A 1 -1.30 17.18 32.79
N ALA A 2 -0.94 15.92 33.04
CA ALA A 2 0.46 15.50 32.98
C ALA A 2 1.00 15.73 31.56
N HIS A 3 2.21 16.28 31.46
CA HIS A 3 2.86 16.50 30.18
C HIS A 3 3.24 15.16 29.56
N VAL A 4 2.43 14.66 28.62
CA VAL A 4 2.76 13.48 27.83
C VAL A 4 3.97 13.81 26.96
N ASP A 5 5.02 13.00 27.02
CA ASP A 5 6.23 13.21 26.22
C ASP A 5 5.95 13.03 24.71
N PRO A 6 6.77 13.61 23.82
CA PRO A 6 6.53 13.57 22.38
C PRO A 6 6.45 12.15 21.80
N ARG A 7 7.25 11.20 22.30
CA ARG A 7 7.24 9.82 21.82
C ARG A 7 5.93 9.13 22.20
N THR A 8 5.49 9.27 23.45
CA THR A 8 4.20 8.70 23.88
C THR A 8 3.03 9.28 23.08
N ARG A 9 3.02 10.60 22.80
CA ARG A 9 2.00 11.20 21.90
C ARG A 9 2.02 10.56 20.51
N ARG A 10 3.21 10.31 19.97
CA ARG A 10 3.37 9.63 18.69
C ARG A 10 2.83 8.19 18.73
N LEU A 11 3.22 7.39 19.71
CA LEU A 11 2.77 6.01 19.83
C LEU A 11 1.24 5.91 19.96
N ASN A 12 0.62 6.82 20.72
CA ASN A 12 -0.84 6.92 20.80
C ASN A 12 -1.46 7.24 19.42
N SER A 13 -0.94 8.24 18.71
CA SER A 13 -1.45 8.60 17.39
C SER A 13 -1.29 7.48 16.35
N ASP A 14 -0.19 6.74 16.39
CA ASP A 14 -0.01 5.57 15.53
C ASP A 14 -0.99 4.45 15.89
N HIS A 15 -1.21 4.20 17.18
CA HIS A 15 -2.16 3.19 17.63
C HIS A 15 -3.59 3.50 17.16
N GLU A 16 -4.03 4.76 17.30
CA GLU A 16 -5.32 5.22 16.78
C GLU A 16 -5.45 4.97 15.27
N LYS A 17 -4.41 5.27 14.49
CA LYS A 17 -4.40 5.03 13.03
C LYS A 17 -4.33 3.55 12.68
N MET A 18 -3.65 2.72 13.49
CA MET A 18 -3.65 1.27 13.32
C MET A 18 -5.05 0.70 13.50
N ILE A 19 -5.78 1.15 14.54
CA ILE A 19 -7.20 0.80 14.74
C ILE A 19 -8.04 1.25 13.53
N GLU A 20 -7.80 2.46 13.02
CA GLU A 20 -8.51 2.96 11.83
C GLU A 20 -8.30 2.05 10.61
N ILE A 21 -7.06 1.69 10.26
CA ILE A 21 -6.82 0.84 9.09
C ILE A 21 -7.42 -0.56 9.25
N GLN A 22 -7.37 -1.15 10.46
CA GLN A 22 -7.99 -2.44 10.72
C GLN A 22 -9.51 -2.35 10.55
N SER A 23 -10.16 -1.27 11.00
CA SER A 23 -11.60 -1.07 10.78
C SER A 23 -11.99 -0.90 9.30
N ARG A 24 -11.02 -0.51 8.48
CA ARG A 24 -11.19 -0.24 7.04
C ARG A 24 -10.67 -1.36 6.14
N SER A 25 -10.17 -2.44 6.72
CA SER A 25 -9.55 -3.53 5.97
C SER A 25 -10.25 -4.85 6.27
N ASP A 26 -10.47 -5.64 5.24
CA ASP A 26 -10.80 -7.06 5.39
C ASP A 26 -9.53 -7.94 5.39
N PHE A 27 -8.37 -7.33 5.10
CA PHE A 27 -7.08 -7.98 4.88
C PHE A 27 -6.09 -7.78 6.02
N ILE A 28 -6.15 -6.66 6.73
CA ILE A 28 -5.18 -6.26 7.76
C ILE A 28 -5.83 -6.35 9.14
N THR A 29 -5.25 -7.17 10.01
CA THR A 29 -5.56 -7.19 11.45
C THR A 29 -4.26 -7.18 12.25
N PHE A 30 -4.29 -6.70 13.49
CA PHE A 30 -3.12 -6.76 14.36
C PHE A 30 -3.45 -7.14 15.79
N GLU A 31 -2.43 -7.64 16.49
CA GLU A 31 -2.41 -7.85 17.94
C GLU A 31 -1.27 -7.04 18.57
N THR A 32 -1.38 -6.73 19.86
CA THR A 32 -0.40 -5.92 20.62
C THR A 32 0.16 -6.73 21.79
N PRO A 33 1.07 -7.68 21.53
CA PRO A 33 1.61 -8.53 22.59
C PRO A 33 2.36 -7.69 23.62
N ASN A 34 2.27 -8.11 24.89
CA ASN A 34 2.92 -7.44 26.02
C ASN A 34 2.50 -5.97 26.23
N GLN A 35 1.32 -5.56 25.73
CA GLN A 35 0.80 -4.22 26.00
C GLN A 35 0.45 -4.04 27.47
N THR A 36 1.02 -3.01 28.08
CA THR A 36 0.66 -2.57 29.43
C THR A 36 -0.59 -1.70 29.39
N SER A 37 -1.56 -1.98 30.28
CA SER A 37 -2.78 -1.17 30.39
C SER A 37 -2.47 0.30 30.65
N GLY A 38 -3.13 1.19 29.91
CA GLY A 38 -2.91 2.64 30.00
C GLY A 38 -1.67 3.17 29.27
N MET A 39 -0.86 2.30 28.65
CA MET A 39 0.29 2.68 27.83
C MET A 39 0.04 2.34 26.35
N PRO A 40 0.54 3.15 25.40
CA PRO A 40 0.47 2.79 23.99
C PRO A 40 1.31 1.53 23.72
N PRO A 41 0.92 0.68 22.76
CA PRO A 41 1.71 -0.49 22.39
C PRO A 41 3.01 -0.10 21.69
N GLU A 42 4.07 -0.83 22.01
CA GLU A 42 5.36 -0.72 21.32
C GLU A 42 5.61 -1.89 20.35
N THR A 43 4.87 -2.99 20.49
CA THR A 43 4.97 -4.16 19.62
C THR A 43 3.63 -4.47 18.99
N TYR A 44 3.65 -4.76 17.69
CA TYR A 44 2.50 -5.18 16.91
C TYR A 44 2.83 -6.49 16.20
N VAL A 45 1.90 -7.44 16.19
CA VAL A 45 1.92 -8.57 15.27
C VAL A 45 0.82 -8.32 14.25
N ILE A 46 1.22 -7.92 13.04
CA ILE A 46 0.29 -7.63 11.95
C ILE A 46 0.10 -8.91 11.13
N THR A 47 -1.16 -9.23 10.84
CA THR A 47 -1.57 -10.33 9.96
C THR A 47 -2.17 -9.76 8.68
N TYR A 48 -1.67 -10.21 7.53
CA TYR A 48 -2.21 -9.94 6.20
C TYR A 48 -2.92 -11.18 5.67
N ARG A 49 -4.19 -11.03 5.26
CA ARG A 49 -5.02 -12.11 4.69
C ARG A 49 -5.19 -12.00 3.17
N CYS A 50 -4.08 -11.84 2.46
CA CYS A 50 -4.05 -11.66 1.01
C CYS A 50 -3.07 -12.66 0.37
N LYS A 51 -3.20 -12.87 -0.94
CA LYS A 51 -2.40 -13.82 -1.67
C LYS A 51 -0.97 -13.28 -1.79
N GLY A 52 -0.01 -14.08 -1.39
CA GLY A 52 1.42 -13.81 -1.50
C GLY A 52 2.19 -15.10 -1.78
N ILE A 53 3.49 -14.99 -1.99
CA ILE A 53 4.35 -16.14 -2.30
C ILE A 53 5.08 -16.58 -1.03
N SER A 54 4.89 -17.83 -0.62
CA SER A 54 5.49 -18.39 0.60
C SER A 54 6.76 -19.20 0.36
N GLY A 55 7.06 -19.52 -0.90
CA GLY A 55 8.21 -20.32 -1.31
C GLY A 55 8.17 -20.66 -2.79
N ILE A 56 9.18 -21.38 -3.27
CA ILE A 56 9.31 -21.82 -4.66
C ILE A 56 9.51 -23.33 -4.70
N GLU A 57 8.80 -24.00 -5.60
CA GLU A 57 8.98 -25.43 -5.87
C GLU A 57 10.27 -25.71 -6.65
N SER A 58 10.69 -26.98 -6.73
CA SER A 58 11.89 -27.39 -7.48
C SER A 58 11.81 -27.05 -8.98
N ASN A 59 10.60 -26.99 -9.55
CA ASN A 59 10.31 -26.58 -10.92
C ASN A 59 10.25 -25.06 -11.11
N ARG A 60 10.57 -24.26 -10.08
CA ARG A 60 10.53 -22.78 -10.05
C ARG A 60 9.13 -22.16 -9.99
N ASN A 61 8.07 -22.94 -9.84
CA ASN A 61 6.73 -22.42 -9.65
C ASN A 61 6.55 -21.83 -8.24
N PRO A 62 5.80 -20.72 -8.12
CA PRO A 62 5.49 -20.13 -6.83
C PRO A 62 4.51 -20.98 -6.02
N VAL A 63 4.82 -21.14 -4.73
CA VAL A 63 3.88 -21.65 -3.73
C VAL A 63 3.18 -20.44 -3.10
N TYR A 64 1.85 -20.43 -3.14
CA TYR A 64 1.06 -19.32 -2.62
C TYR A 64 0.56 -19.57 -1.19
N SER A 65 0.45 -18.50 -0.40
CA SER A 65 -0.20 -18.46 0.90
C SER A 65 -1.16 -17.27 0.97
N GLU A 66 -2.24 -17.42 1.76
CA GLU A 66 -3.23 -16.38 2.03
C GLU A 66 -3.03 -15.73 3.40
N GLU A 67 -2.13 -16.22 4.27
CA GLU A 67 -1.87 -15.63 5.59
C GLU A 67 -0.38 -15.35 5.77
N HIS A 68 -0.08 -14.11 6.18
CA HIS A 68 1.28 -13.63 6.39
C HIS A 68 1.38 -12.81 7.65
N LYS A 69 2.44 -13.00 8.45
CA LYS A 69 2.60 -12.30 9.73
C LYS A 69 3.95 -11.62 9.85
N VAL A 70 3.94 -10.43 10.43
CA VAL A 70 5.14 -9.65 10.74
C VAL A 70 5.04 -9.06 12.13
N GLU A 71 6.11 -9.20 12.90
CA GLU A 71 6.31 -8.45 14.13
C GLU A 71 6.91 -7.08 13.80
N VAL A 72 6.31 -6.03 14.35
CA VAL A 72 6.80 -4.65 14.26
C VAL A 72 7.11 -4.15 15.67
N TYR A 73 8.36 -3.76 15.90
CA TYR A 73 8.81 -3.22 17.19
C TYR A 73 9.21 -1.75 17.07
N LEU A 74 8.45 -0.91 17.78
CA LEU A 74 8.64 0.53 17.92
C LEU A 74 9.62 0.81 19.06
N HIS A 75 10.89 0.41 18.90
CA HIS A 75 11.94 0.60 19.90
C HIS A 75 12.13 2.06 20.34
N ALA A 76 12.92 2.30 21.40
CA ALA A 76 13.11 3.62 22.03
C ALA A 76 13.54 4.77 21.09
N GLY A 77 14.13 4.46 19.93
CA GLY A 77 14.54 5.45 18.92
C GLY A 77 13.42 5.87 17.96
N TYR A 78 12.29 5.18 17.96
CA TYR A 78 11.11 5.55 17.18
C TYR A 78 10.48 6.86 17.71
N PRO A 79 10.04 7.79 16.84
CA PRO A 79 9.96 7.70 15.38
C PRO A 79 11.20 8.24 14.63
N ASN A 80 12.24 8.69 15.34
CA ASN A 80 13.45 9.23 14.69
C ASN A 80 14.18 8.14 13.88
N GLN A 81 14.09 6.89 14.33
CA GLN A 81 14.53 5.70 13.60
C GLN A 81 13.30 4.87 13.18
N ALA A 82 13.43 4.16 12.06
CA ALA A 82 12.39 3.29 11.55
C ALA A 82 12.05 2.17 12.54
N PRO A 83 10.81 1.63 12.52
CA PRO A 83 10.49 0.41 13.26
C PRO A 83 11.44 -0.74 12.90
N LYS A 84 11.60 -1.68 13.82
CA LYS A 84 12.25 -2.96 13.53
C LYS A 84 11.19 -3.98 13.12
N PHE A 85 11.54 -4.84 12.17
CA PHE A 85 10.64 -5.85 11.64
C PHE A 85 11.26 -7.24 11.78
N LYS A 86 10.42 -8.21 12.11
CA LYS A 86 10.73 -9.64 11.97
C LYS A 86 9.57 -10.33 11.27
N TRP A 87 9.83 -10.92 10.12
CA TRP A 87 8.83 -11.70 9.42
C TRP A 87 8.62 -13.06 10.13
N LEU A 88 7.37 -13.52 10.22
CA LEU A 88 6.99 -14.64 11.10
C LEU A 88 6.44 -15.87 10.36
N THR A 89 6.11 -15.75 9.08
CA THR A 89 5.57 -16.84 8.26
C THR A 89 6.45 -17.11 7.05
N PRO A 90 6.42 -18.29 6.42
CA PRO A 90 7.13 -18.52 5.17
C PRO A 90 6.76 -17.45 4.13
N ILE A 91 7.77 -16.88 3.48
CA ILE A 91 7.66 -15.81 2.49
C ILE A 91 8.77 -15.97 1.47
N TRP A 92 8.48 -15.60 0.24
CA TRP A 92 9.46 -15.49 -0.83
C TRP A 92 9.30 -14.09 -1.40
N HIS A 93 10.23 -13.19 -1.06
CA HIS A 93 10.17 -11.80 -1.47
C HIS A 93 11.58 -11.17 -1.50
N PRO A 94 11.98 -10.40 -2.52
CA PRO A 94 13.36 -9.88 -2.64
C PRO A 94 13.83 -9.04 -1.45
N ASN A 95 12.90 -8.34 -0.81
CA ASN A 95 13.17 -7.42 0.32
C ASN A 95 12.76 -8.00 1.69
N ILE A 96 12.47 -9.30 1.78
CA ILE A 96 12.20 -10.01 3.04
C ILE A 96 12.97 -11.33 3.03
N GLU A 97 13.81 -11.56 4.05
CA GLU A 97 14.58 -12.81 4.11
C GLU A 97 13.66 -14.01 4.34
N HIS A 98 13.71 -15.00 3.43
CA HIS A 98 12.98 -16.27 3.57
C HIS A 98 13.62 -17.23 4.58
N LYS A 99 14.85 -16.92 5.02
CA LYS A 99 15.64 -17.66 6.03
C LYS A 99 15.95 -16.73 7.20
N GLU A 100 16.30 -17.32 8.35
CA GLU A 100 16.77 -16.55 9.51
C GLU A 100 17.91 -15.59 9.08
N PRO A 101 17.90 -14.32 9.54
CA PRO A 101 17.12 -13.78 10.66
C PRO A 101 15.71 -13.21 10.32
N PHE A 102 15.15 -13.49 9.15
CA PHE A 102 13.81 -13.02 8.73
C PHE A 102 13.62 -11.49 8.75
N ARG A 103 14.67 -10.75 8.36
CA ARG A 103 14.61 -9.29 8.32
C ARG A 103 13.73 -8.82 7.16
N VAL A 104 13.07 -7.68 7.37
CA VAL A 104 12.42 -6.92 6.31
C VAL A 104 13.28 -5.70 6.01
N CYS A 105 13.64 -5.52 4.75
CA CYS A 105 14.26 -4.29 4.27
C CYS A 105 13.16 -3.39 3.70
N ILE A 106 12.85 -2.32 4.42
CA ILE A 106 12.16 -1.17 3.85
C ILE A 106 13.28 -0.15 3.58
N ASP A 107 13.30 0.42 2.38
CA ASP A 107 14.32 1.41 2.01
C ASP A 107 14.51 2.43 3.14
N ASN A 108 15.72 2.53 3.70
CA ASN A 108 15.95 3.42 4.82
C ASN A 108 15.82 4.90 4.41
N THR A 109 16.02 5.21 3.13
CA THR A 109 15.78 6.56 2.58
C THR A 109 14.29 6.85 2.40
N TRP A 110 13.47 5.79 2.26
CA TRP A 110 12.03 5.94 2.24
C TRP A 110 11.53 6.43 3.61
N TRP A 111 12.05 5.91 4.74
CA TRP A 111 11.58 6.26 6.09
C TRP A 111 11.75 7.75 6.41
N ALA A 112 10.71 8.36 6.97
CA ALA A 112 10.77 9.69 7.56
C ALA A 112 10.03 9.67 8.90
N PRO A 113 10.51 10.40 9.93
CA PRO A 113 9.82 10.46 11.21
C PRO A 113 8.36 10.90 11.08
N GLY A 114 7.99 11.71 10.09
CA GLY A 114 6.58 12.10 9.86
C GLY A 114 5.66 10.96 9.37
N ARG A 115 6.20 9.85 8.86
CA ARG A 115 5.39 8.74 8.34
C ARG A 115 4.84 7.91 9.49
N GLY A 116 3.52 7.76 9.55
CA GLY A 116 2.86 6.98 10.58
C GLY A 116 2.95 5.47 10.34
N LEU A 117 2.77 4.69 11.41
CA LEU A 117 2.83 3.23 11.37
C LEU A 117 1.80 2.62 10.40
N HIS A 118 0.60 3.19 10.32
CA HIS A 118 -0.44 2.78 9.37
C HIS A 118 0.02 2.75 7.90
N THR A 119 0.86 3.71 7.47
CA THR A 119 1.42 3.74 6.12
C THR A 119 2.41 2.59 5.92
N VAL A 120 3.23 2.30 6.94
CA VAL A 120 4.15 1.15 6.93
C VAL A 120 3.38 -0.16 6.87
N ALA A 121 2.31 -0.31 7.67
CA ALA A 121 1.46 -1.49 7.64
C ALA A 121 0.82 -1.72 6.27
N THR A 122 0.33 -0.66 5.62
CA THR A 122 -0.24 -0.76 4.26
C THR A 122 0.84 -1.18 3.26
N MET A 123 2.00 -0.54 3.29
CA MET A 123 3.14 -0.85 2.42
C MET A 123 3.64 -2.29 2.62
N LEU A 124 3.69 -2.80 3.85
CA LEU A 124 4.08 -4.19 4.12
C LEU A 124 3.08 -5.19 3.53
N GLY A 125 1.78 -4.86 3.53
CA GLY A 125 0.78 -5.65 2.80
C GLY A 125 1.00 -5.59 1.29
N GLU A 126 1.32 -4.42 0.73
CA GLU A 126 1.63 -4.28 -0.70
C GLU A 126 2.87 -5.08 -1.11
N MET A 127 3.83 -5.28 -0.21
CA MET A 127 4.96 -6.20 -0.41
C MET A 127 4.49 -7.65 -0.53
N VAL A 128 3.56 -8.11 0.34
CA VAL A 128 2.96 -9.45 0.24
C VAL A 128 2.31 -9.67 -1.13
N GLN A 129 1.60 -8.66 -1.62
CA GLN A 129 0.89 -8.69 -2.91
C GLN A 129 1.82 -8.55 -4.13
N TYR A 130 3.13 -8.36 -3.93
CA TYR A 130 4.08 -8.02 -4.99
C TYR A 130 3.70 -6.74 -5.76
N LYS A 131 2.98 -5.80 -5.11
CA LYS A 131 2.77 -4.44 -5.62
C LYS A 131 3.98 -3.54 -5.34
N ASN A 132 4.74 -3.89 -4.30
CA ASN A 132 5.91 -3.12 -3.85
C ASN A 132 7.09 -4.06 -3.56
N TYR A 133 8.02 -4.16 -4.50
CA TYR A 133 9.23 -4.97 -4.36
C TYR A 133 10.36 -4.38 -5.22
N HIS A 134 11.60 -4.69 -4.87
CA HIS A 134 12.79 -4.28 -5.61
C HIS A 134 13.78 -5.44 -5.70
N PRO A 135 13.91 -6.10 -6.88
CA PRO A 135 14.75 -7.27 -7.04
C PRO A 135 16.14 -6.96 -7.61
N TYR A 136 16.41 -5.71 -8.00
CA TYR A 136 17.62 -5.34 -8.72
C TYR A 136 18.80 -5.08 -7.79
N ASP A 137 20.02 -5.39 -8.24
CA ASP A 137 21.26 -5.16 -7.50
C ASP A 137 21.66 -3.68 -7.50
N THR A 138 20.77 -2.83 -7.00
CA THR A 138 20.92 -1.38 -6.86
C THR A 138 20.36 -0.96 -5.49
N PRO A 139 20.90 0.09 -4.85
CA PRO A 139 20.39 0.56 -3.56
C PRO A 139 18.89 0.94 -3.61
N PRO A 140 18.06 0.53 -2.63
CA PRO A 140 18.39 -0.42 -1.55
C PRO A 140 18.52 -1.85 -2.09
N TYR A 141 19.68 -2.48 -1.86
CA TYR A 141 19.92 -3.83 -2.39
C TYR A 141 18.92 -4.84 -1.80
N PRO A 142 18.46 -5.83 -2.60
CA PRO A 142 17.60 -6.89 -2.10
C PRO A 142 18.33 -7.66 -1.00
N ILE A 143 17.62 -7.91 0.09
CA ILE A 143 18.18 -8.65 1.22
C ILE A 143 18.21 -10.15 0.92
N ASP A 144 17.28 -10.62 0.09
CA ASP A 144 17.13 -12.01 -0.30
C ASP A 144 17.51 -12.22 -1.76
N ARG A 145 18.75 -12.66 -1.98
CA ARG A 145 19.30 -12.83 -3.34
C ARG A 145 18.62 -13.95 -4.12
N GLU A 146 18.20 -15.02 -3.45
CA GLU A 146 17.51 -16.15 -4.11
C GLU A 146 16.13 -15.71 -4.58
N ALA A 147 15.39 -15.00 -3.72
CA ALA A 147 14.08 -14.45 -4.08
C ALA A 147 14.18 -13.34 -5.14
N ALA A 148 15.21 -12.50 -5.08
CA ALA A 148 15.49 -11.47 -6.09
C ALA A 148 15.76 -12.08 -7.48
N GLN A 149 16.60 -13.11 -7.56
CA GLN A 149 16.87 -13.81 -8.82
C GLN A 149 15.61 -14.45 -9.41
N TRP A 150 14.78 -15.06 -8.56
CA TRP A 150 13.48 -15.57 -9.01
C TRP A 150 12.56 -14.46 -9.49
N ALA A 151 12.45 -13.35 -8.76
CA ALA A 151 11.56 -12.24 -9.11
C ALA A 151 11.95 -11.61 -10.45
N MET A 152 13.24 -11.38 -10.71
CA MET A 152 13.71 -10.88 -12.01
C MET A 152 13.35 -11.82 -13.16
N GLU A 153 13.38 -13.14 -12.94
CA GLU A 153 13.00 -14.10 -13.97
C GLU A 153 11.48 -14.16 -14.16
N ALA A 154 10.72 -14.10 -13.06
CA ALA A 154 9.27 -14.04 -13.07
C ALA A 154 8.75 -12.77 -13.78
N GLU A 155 9.43 -11.63 -13.63
CA GLU A 155 9.15 -10.39 -14.37
C GLU A 155 9.30 -10.57 -15.88
N LYS A 156 10.41 -11.18 -16.34
CA LYS A 156 10.63 -11.44 -17.78
C LYS A 156 9.56 -12.33 -18.39
N HIS A 157 9.00 -13.26 -17.60
CA HIS A 157 7.92 -14.14 -18.00
C HIS A 157 6.53 -13.49 -17.88
N GLY A 158 6.42 -12.31 -17.25
CA GLY A 158 5.15 -11.64 -16.99
C GLY A 158 4.30 -12.31 -15.89
N TRP A 159 4.92 -13.11 -15.01
CA TRP A 159 4.21 -13.72 -13.88
C TRP A 159 3.97 -12.75 -12.73
N ILE A 160 4.91 -11.81 -12.56
CA ILE A 160 4.80 -10.67 -11.66
C ILE A 160 5.22 -9.41 -12.40
N GLY A 161 4.81 -8.25 -11.92
CA GLY A 161 5.24 -6.97 -12.46
C GLY A 161 4.33 -5.83 -12.01
N PRO A 162 4.62 -4.58 -12.39
CA PRO A 162 3.78 -3.43 -12.07
C PRO A 162 2.30 -3.60 -12.46
N ASP A 163 2.04 -4.26 -13.59
CA ASP A 163 0.69 -4.53 -14.10
C ASP A 163 0.16 -5.93 -13.73
N HIS A 164 0.99 -6.76 -13.08
CA HIS A 164 0.69 -8.14 -12.74
C HIS A 164 1.08 -8.42 -11.28
N PRO A 165 0.43 -7.79 -10.28
CA PRO A 165 0.68 -8.15 -8.89
C PRO A 165 0.20 -9.58 -8.61
N VAL A 166 0.74 -10.20 -7.56
CA VAL A 166 0.28 -11.54 -7.10
C VAL A 166 -1.16 -11.48 -6.60
N ASP A 167 -1.56 -10.32 -6.07
CA ASP A 167 -2.91 -10.02 -5.63
C ASP A 167 -3.23 -8.56 -5.95
N ASP A 168 -4.26 -8.32 -6.75
CA ASP A 168 -4.67 -6.98 -7.18
C ASP A 168 -5.65 -6.32 -6.20
N ARG A 169 -6.22 -7.05 -5.24
CA ARG A 169 -7.22 -6.52 -4.30
C ARG A 169 -6.66 -5.37 -3.47
N GLU A 170 -7.48 -4.35 -3.25
CA GLU A 170 -7.08 -3.21 -2.42
C GLU A 170 -7.13 -3.56 -0.94
N LEU A 171 -6.04 -3.29 -0.21
CA LEU A 171 -5.94 -3.62 1.22
C LEU A 171 -6.90 -2.81 2.08
N LEU A 172 -7.26 -1.60 1.65
CA LEU A 172 -8.12 -0.69 2.38
C LEU A 172 -9.36 -0.35 1.56
N ARG A 173 -10.52 -0.33 2.21
CA ARG A 173 -11.75 0.18 1.60
C ARG A 173 -11.60 1.69 1.32
N PRO A 174 -12.14 2.18 0.18
CA PRO A 174 -12.18 3.61 -0.12
C PRO A 174 -12.86 4.40 0.99
N GLN A 175 -12.31 5.58 1.31
CA GLN A 175 -12.92 6.44 2.30
C GLN A 175 -14.18 7.08 1.68
N ARG A 176 -15.34 6.91 2.33
CA ARG A 176 -16.58 7.53 1.86
C ARG A 176 -16.50 9.03 2.08
N ILE A 177 -16.19 9.80 1.03
CA ILE A 177 -16.24 11.26 1.07
C ILE A 177 -17.71 11.67 1.16
N LYS A 178 -18.10 12.28 2.29
CA LYS A 178 -19.41 12.94 2.38
C LYS A 178 -19.30 14.26 1.62
N ASN A 179 -19.74 14.28 0.37
CA ASN A 179 -19.95 15.54 -0.33
C ASN A 179 -21.10 16.28 0.36
N SER A 180 -20.78 17.31 1.15
CA SER A 180 -21.76 18.27 1.67
C SER A 180 -22.18 19.19 0.53
N SER A 181 -23.03 18.70 -0.37
CA SER A 181 -23.66 19.50 -1.41
C SER A 181 -25.17 19.33 -1.32
N SER A 182 -25.78 20.03 -0.38
CA SER A 182 -27.21 20.36 -0.42
C SER A 182 -27.40 21.78 0.10
N VAL A 183 -27.00 22.75 -0.73
CA VAL A 183 -27.67 24.06 -0.69
C VAL A 183 -28.98 23.86 -1.43
N THR A 184 -30.03 23.56 -0.68
CA THR A 184 -31.40 23.59 -1.19
C THR A 184 -31.70 25.03 -1.63
N GLN A 185 -31.75 25.27 -2.95
CA GLN A 185 -32.34 26.48 -3.48
C GLN A 185 -33.85 26.40 -3.26
N THR A 186 -34.35 27.18 -2.30
CA THR A 186 -35.78 27.40 -2.10
C THR A 186 -36.28 28.33 -3.21
N HIS A 187 -36.92 27.77 -4.24
CA HIS A 187 -37.68 28.58 -5.20
C HIS A 187 -39.10 28.79 -4.68
N ALA A 188 -39.47 30.06 -4.49
CA ALA A 188 -40.83 30.52 -4.23
C ALA A 188 -41.72 30.38 -5.49
N PRO A 189 -43.04 30.22 -5.37
CA PRO A 189 -43.93 30.02 -6.50
C PRO A 189 -44.40 31.37 -7.08
N THR A 190 -44.29 31.53 -8.40
CA THR A 190 -45.01 32.59 -9.13
C THR A 190 -45.94 31.94 -10.15
N GLN A 191 -47.21 32.33 -10.09
CA GLN A 191 -48.26 31.92 -11.01
C GLN A 191 -48.24 32.69 -12.34
N GLY A 192 -48.73 32.05 -13.39
CA GLY A 192 -49.53 32.68 -14.44
C GLY A 192 -48.95 32.68 -15.86
N GLY A 193 -49.70 32.13 -16.82
CA GLY A 193 -49.54 32.47 -18.24
C GLY A 193 -49.81 31.31 -19.22
N SER A 194 -50.74 31.51 -20.14
CA SER A 194 -51.41 30.51 -20.98
C SER A 194 -50.74 30.24 -22.35
N ALA A 195 -50.93 29.00 -22.82
CA ALA A 195 -51.18 28.55 -24.20
C ALA A 195 -50.20 28.86 -25.36
N ASN A 196 -49.61 27.81 -25.96
CA ASN A 196 -49.99 27.25 -27.28
C ASN A 196 -48.92 26.28 -27.84
N ASN A 197 -49.38 25.14 -28.39
CA ASN A 197 -48.64 24.21 -29.28
C ASN A 197 -48.95 24.64 -30.75
N PRO A 198 -48.21 24.24 -31.82
CA PRO A 198 -48.00 22.83 -32.18
C PRO A 198 -46.66 22.44 -32.88
N GLU A 199 -46.25 21.19 -32.65
CA GLU A 199 -45.94 20.14 -33.65
C GLU A 199 -44.85 20.37 -34.72
N THR A 200 -43.75 19.59 -34.63
CA THR A 200 -43.14 18.87 -35.78
C THR A 200 -42.22 17.71 -35.29
N LYS A 201 -42.56 16.47 -35.67
CA LYS A 201 -41.63 15.34 -35.98
C LYS A 201 -41.63 15.21 -37.53
N PRO A 202 -40.82 14.38 -38.23
CA PRO A 202 -39.84 13.35 -37.84
C PRO A 202 -38.44 13.60 -38.48
N THR A 203 -37.36 12.82 -38.31
CA THR A 203 -37.11 11.49 -38.92
C THR A 203 -35.74 10.91 -38.50
N ASP A 204 -35.73 9.57 -38.43
CA ASP A 204 -34.64 8.59 -38.57
C ASP A 204 -33.21 9.05 -38.89
N SER A 205 -32.20 8.50 -38.22
CA SER A 205 -31.64 7.18 -38.59
C SER A 205 -30.38 6.87 -37.78
N ALA A 206 -30.13 5.57 -37.61
CA ALA A 206 -29.01 4.97 -36.91
C ALA A 206 -27.65 5.21 -37.59
N VAL A 207 -26.54 4.94 -36.88
CA VAL A 207 -25.48 3.97 -37.25
C VAL A 207 -24.26 4.10 -36.31
N GLU A 208 -23.87 2.95 -35.76
CA GLU A 208 -22.52 2.51 -35.30
C GLU A 208 -21.68 3.38 -34.35
N SER A 209 -21.49 2.90 -33.12
CA SER A 209 -20.33 3.25 -32.28
C SER A 209 -19.40 2.04 -32.15
N SER A 210 -18.32 2.05 -32.93
CA SER A 210 -17.17 1.18 -32.78
C SER A 210 -16.31 1.60 -31.58
N ALA A 211 -15.77 0.60 -30.89
CA ALA A 211 -14.78 0.72 -29.83
C ALA A 211 -13.55 1.52 -30.25
N SER A 212 -12.95 2.25 -29.30
CA SER A 212 -11.48 2.34 -29.14
C SER A 212 -11.16 2.84 -27.74
N GLN A 213 -10.39 2.01 -27.04
CA GLN A 213 -9.74 2.29 -25.78
C GLN A 213 -8.61 3.30 -26.01
N GLU A 214 -8.52 4.34 -25.20
CA GLU A 214 -7.25 5.01 -24.90
C GLU A 214 -7.02 4.86 -23.39
N GLY A 215 -6.22 3.85 -23.05
CA GLY A 215 -5.64 3.71 -21.73
C GLY A 215 -4.58 4.78 -21.54
N ALA A 216 -4.90 5.82 -20.77
CA ALA A 216 -3.94 6.78 -20.29
C ALA A 216 -2.93 6.07 -19.37
N ALA A 217 -1.75 5.75 -19.91
CA ALA A 217 -0.62 5.29 -19.13
C ALA A 217 -0.30 6.31 -18.04
N ARG A 218 -0.38 5.89 -16.77
CA ARG A 218 0.06 6.70 -15.64
C ARG A 218 1.59 6.69 -15.61
N PRO A 219 2.26 7.84 -15.48
CA PRO A 219 3.71 7.88 -15.45
C PRO A 219 4.24 7.21 -14.18
N SER A 220 5.15 6.26 -14.37
CA SER A 220 6.02 5.71 -13.32
C SER A 220 6.73 6.86 -12.62
N ARG A 221 6.45 7.02 -11.32
CA ARG A 221 7.09 8.04 -10.51
C ARG A 221 8.46 7.54 -10.07
N ILE A 222 9.50 7.93 -10.81
CA ILE A 222 10.76 8.51 -10.33
C ILE A 222 11.67 8.67 -11.56
N THR A 223 11.94 9.92 -11.92
CA THR A 223 13.13 10.27 -12.69
C THR A 223 13.65 11.56 -12.10
N VAL A 224 14.75 11.48 -11.37
CA VAL A 224 15.67 12.60 -11.22
C VAL A 224 16.93 12.15 -11.93
N ILE A 225 17.12 12.68 -13.13
CA ILE A 225 18.39 12.65 -13.85
C ILE A 225 19.17 13.81 -13.26
N GLU A 226 20.23 13.54 -12.51
CA GLU A 226 21.27 14.54 -12.27
C GLU A 226 22.52 14.13 -13.05
N GLU A 227 22.90 15.02 -13.95
CA GLU A 227 24.13 14.99 -14.72
C GLU A 227 25.34 15.03 -13.79
N GLY A 228 26.40 14.35 -14.21
CA GLY A 228 27.57 14.10 -13.39
C GLY A 228 28.36 15.35 -12.99
N SER A 229 29.11 15.19 -11.91
CA SER A 229 30.44 15.78 -11.80
C SER A 229 31.37 14.75 -11.17
N GLN A 230 32.45 14.49 -11.89
CA GLN A 230 33.59 13.69 -11.45
C GLN A 230 34.27 14.38 -10.26
N ASP A 231 34.87 13.58 -9.37
CA ASP A 231 36.10 13.98 -8.67
C ASP A 231 36.99 12.73 -8.39
N PRO A 232 38.33 12.91 -8.33
CA PRO A 232 39.33 11.87 -8.60
C PRO A 232 39.77 11.08 -7.35
N PRO A 233 40.58 10.01 -7.49
CA PRO A 233 40.81 9.07 -6.40
C PRO A 233 41.87 9.56 -5.42
N TYR A 234 41.64 9.29 -4.14
CA TYR A 234 42.67 9.00 -3.14
C TYR A 234 42.17 7.91 -2.19
#